data_AF-A0A963XAJ7-F1
#
_entry.id   AF-A0A963XAJ7-F1
#
_cell.length_a   1.000
_cell.length_b   1.000
_cell.length_c   1.000
_cell.angle_alpha   90.00
_cell.angle_beta   90.00
_cell.angle_gamma   90.00
#
_symmetry.space_group_name_H-M   'P 1'
#
loop_
_entity.id
_entity.type
_entity.pdbx_description
1 polymer ?
#
loop_
_entity_poly.entity_id
_entity_poly.type
_entity_poly.pdbx_seq_one_letter_code
_entity_poly.pdbx_strand_id
1 'polypeptide(L)'
;MAFPERFSNLPDYAFPRLRKLLDVHPAGGEPVAMTIGEPRHPMPAFVGEVLAANLSGFALYPPNEGTPELLAAISGWIARRYGATLGPDRIMPLNGTREGLFDACMALCPETKGGKRPVVLMPNPFYQVYAAAALSVG
;
A
#
# COMPACT_ATOMS: atom_id res chain seq x y z
N MET A 1 20.72 26.25 1.90
CA MET A 1 19.92 25.25 1.15
C MET A 1 18.55 25.19 1.80
N ALA A 2 17.47 25.45 1.06
CA ALA A 2 16.13 25.13 1.53
C ALA A 2 15.93 23.63 1.30
N PHE A 3 15.81 22.86 2.38
CA PHE A 3 15.51 21.43 2.27
C PHE A 3 14.01 21.28 1.98
N PRO A 4 13.61 20.34 1.10
CA PRO A 4 12.19 20.04 0.89
C PRO A 4 11.54 19.62 2.22
N GLU A 5 10.54 20.36 2.68
CA GLU A 5 9.87 20.08 3.97
C GLU A 5 8.72 19.06 3.86
N ARG A 6 8.40 18.63 2.63
CA ARG A 6 7.24 17.79 2.29
C ARG A 6 7.12 16.51 3.12
N PHE A 7 8.25 15.93 3.52
CA PHE A 7 8.32 14.69 4.29
C PHE A 7 8.83 14.88 5.73
N SER A 8 9.18 16.12 6.11
CA SER A 8 9.84 16.42 7.39
C SER A 8 8.92 16.25 8.60
N ASN A 9 7.60 16.30 8.38
CA ASN A 9 6.58 16.27 9.44
C ASN A 9 5.77 14.97 9.47
N LEU A 10 6.28 13.89 8.88
CA LEU A 10 5.60 12.59 8.94
C LEU A 10 5.72 12.00 10.35
N PRO A 11 4.62 11.49 10.94
CA PRO A 11 4.63 10.96 12.29
C PRO A 11 5.38 9.62 12.36
N ASP A 12 5.90 9.30 13.55
CA ASP A 12 6.44 7.98 13.83
C ASP A 12 5.43 6.86 13.50
N TYR A 13 5.95 5.78 12.92
CA TYR A 13 5.16 4.61 12.59
C TYR A 13 4.54 3.98 13.85
N ALA A 14 3.33 3.43 13.75
CA ALA A 14 2.57 2.96 14.92
C ALA A 14 3.28 1.83 15.68
N PHE A 15 3.94 0.90 14.98
CA PHE A 15 4.58 -0.25 15.62
C PHE A 15 5.80 0.10 16.46
N PRO A 16 6.76 0.95 16.01
CA PRO A 16 7.81 1.47 16.90
C PRO A 16 7.28 2.12 18.17
N ARG A 17 6.22 2.94 18.06
CA ARG A 17 5.58 3.58 19.22
C ARG A 17 5.02 2.54 20.19
N LEU A 18 4.34 1.52 19.68
CA LEU A 18 3.80 0.44 20.50
C LEU A 18 4.91 -0.41 21.15
N ARG A 19 5.97 -0.74 20.41
CA ARG A 19 7.14 -1.45 20.97
C ARG A 19 7.73 -0.68 22.13
N LYS A 20 7.99 0.63 21.96
CA LYS A 20 8.51 1.51 23.02
C LYS A 20 7.60 1.55 24.25
N LEU A 21 6.28 1.48 24.06
CA LEU A 21 5.32 1.46 25.16
C LEU A 21 5.34 0.13 25.94
N LEU A 22 5.56 -0.98 25.25
CA LEU A 22 5.54 -2.33 25.85
C LEU A 22 6.89 -2.72 26.47
N ASP A 23 8.00 -2.21 25.95
CA ASP A 23 9.38 -2.60 26.31
C ASP A 23 9.72 -2.40 27.80
N VAL A 24 9.02 -1.49 28.48
CA VAL A 24 9.24 -1.18 29.90
C VAL A 24 8.56 -2.16 30.86
N HIS A 25 7.76 -3.09 30.34
CA HIS A 25 6.98 -4.04 31.14
C HIS A 25 7.50 -5.47 30.95
N PRO A 26 7.92 -6.16 32.03
CA PRO A 26 8.23 -7.58 31.93
C PRO A 26 6.96 -8.36 31.58
N ALA A 27 7.08 -9.27 30.62
CA ALA A 27 5.97 -10.14 30.26
C ALA A 27 5.68 -11.14 31.39
N GLY A 28 4.40 -11.43 31.63
CA GLY A 28 3.97 -12.46 32.58
C GLY A 28 4.16 -13.90 32.08
N GLY A 29 4.72 -14.09 30.88
CA GLY A 29 4.88 -15.36 30.19
C GLY A 29 5.42 -15.16 28.78
N GLU A 30 5.30 -16.18 27.93
CA GLU A 30 5.68 -16.09 26.52
C GLU A 30 4.82 -15.04 25.79
N PRO A 31 5.41 -13.99 25.18
CA PRO A 31 4.65 -12.97 24.50
C PRO A 31 3.91 -13.50 23.26
N VAL A 32 2.63 -13.15 23.13
CA VAL A 32 1.83 -13.43 21.92
C VAL A 32 1.66 -12.14 21.12
N ALA A 33 2.23 -12.10 19.91
CA ALA A 33 2.16 -10.93 19.04
C ALA A 33 0.79 -10.83 18.34
N MET A 34 -0.09 -9.98 18.86
CA MET A 34 -1.41 -9.67 18.27
C MET A 34 -1.50 -8.27 17.66
N THR A 35 -0.36 -7.59 17.54
CA THR A 35 -0.29 -6.15 17.25
C THR A 35 0.00 -5.83 15.79
N ILE A 36 0.45 -6.80 15.01
CA ILE A 36 0.86 -6.65 13.62
C ILE A 36 -0.20 -7.27 12.72
N GLY A 37 -0.72 -6.48 11.77
CA GLY A 37 -1.72 -6.93 10.79
C GLY A 37 -1.11 -7.69 9.61
N GLU A 38 -0.26 -8.69 9.87
CA GLU A 38 0.28 -9.59 8.84
C GLU A 38 -0.33 -11.00 8.99
N PRO A 39 -0.77 -11.64 7.89
CA PRO A 39 -1.26 -13.01 7.95
C PRO A 39 -0.12 -13.98 8.30
N ARG A 40 -0.42 -14.97 9.15
CA ARG A 40 0.55 -15.99 9.59
C ARG A 40 0.35 -17.36 8.93
N HIS A 41 -0.64 -17.47 8.04
CA HIS A 41 -0.89 -18.69 7.28
C HIS A 41 0.19 -18.89 6.19
N PRO A 42 0.54 -20.13 5.85
CA PRO A 42 1.44 -20.40 4.74
C PRO A 42 0.82 -19.90 3.42
N MET A 43 1.70 -19.50 2.49
CA MET A 43 1.27 -19.25 1.12
C MET A 43 0.69 -20.53 0.50
N PRO A 44 -0.33 -20.44 -0.38
CA PRO A 44 -0.78 -21.58 -1.16
C PRO A 44 0.37 -22.21 -1.96
N ALA A 45 0.43 -23.54 -2.01
CA ALA A 45 1.56 -24.29 -2.59
C ALA A 45 1.90 -23.87 -4.04
N PHE A 46 0.87 -23.60 -4.85
CA PHE A 46 1.05 -23.21 -6.26
C PHE A 46 1.87 -21.92 -6.44
N VAL A 47 1.92 -21.03 -5.44
CA VAL A 47 2.64 -19.76 -5.56
C VAL A 47 4.14 -20.00 -5.77
N GLY A 48 4.73 -20.90 -4.98
CA GLY A 48 6.15 -21.24 -5.10
C GLY A 48 6.48 -21.92 -6.44
N GLU A 49 5.62 -22.84 -6.86
CA GLU A 49 5.76 -23.56 -8.14
C GLU A 49 5.71 -22.62 -9.35
N VAL A 50 4.74 -21.70 -9.37
CA VAL A 50 4.60 -20.70 -10.44
C VAL A 50 5.79 -19.75 -10.47
N LEU A 51 6.26 -19.27 -9.31
CA LEU A 51 7.45 -18.40 -9.26
C LEU A 51 8.70 -19.11 -9.78
N ALA A 52 8.94 -20.36 -9.35
CA ALA A 52 10.07 -21.16 -9.78
C ALA A 52 10.06 -21.41 -11.30
N ALA A 53 8.88 -21.72 -11.85
CA ALA A 53 8.71 -21.95 -13.29
C ALA A 53 8.96 -20.69 -14.15
N ASN A 54 8.84 -19.49 -13.57
CA ASN A 54 8.94 -18.22 -14.29
C ASN A 54 10.16 -17.38 -13.90
N LEU A 55 11.13 -17.97 -13.18
CA LEU A 55 12.27 -17.25 -12.62
C LEU A 55 13.10 -16.49 -13.67
N SER A 56 13.21 -17.04 -14.89
CA SER A 56 13.94 -16.41 -16.00
C SER A 56 13.36 -15.07 -16.44
N GLY A 57 12.07 -14.81 -16.21
CA GLY A 57 11.42 -13.55 -16.54
C GLY A 57 11.85 -12.37 -15.65
N PHE A 58 12.39 -12.65 -14.45
CA PHE A 58 12.77 -11.61 -13.48
C PHE A 58 14.04 -10.82 -13.87
N ALA A 59 14.80 -11.29 -14.86
CA ALA A 59 15.98 -10.59 -15.36
C ALA A 59 15.63 -9.47 -16.36
N LEU A 60 14.36 -9.32 -16.71
CA LEU A 60 13.89 -8.37 -17.71
C LEU A 60 13.12 -7.22 -17.05
N TYR A 61 13.17 -6.03 -17.68
CA TYR A 61 12.27 -4.95 -17.29
C TYR A 61 10.83 -5.32 -17.66
N PRO A 62 9.89 -5.36 -16.71
CA PRO A 62 8.49 -5.60 -17.00
C PRO A 62 7.83 -4.37 -17.64
N PRO A 63 6.72 -4.53 -18.38
CA PRO A 63 5.90 -3.40 -18.78
C PRO A 63 5.37 -2.65 -17.55
N ASN A 64 5.50 -1.32 -17.54
CA ASN A 64 5.04 -0.48 -16.42
C ASN A 64 3.54 -0.64 -16.13
N GLU A 65 2.73 -0.79 -17.19
CA GLU A 65 1.28 -0.96 -17.09
C GLU A 65 0.84 -2.40 -16.76
N GLY A 66 1.80 -3.33 -16.62
CA GLY A 66 1.52 -4.76 -16.48
C GLY A 66 1.38 -5.49 -17.80
N THR A 67 1.47 -6.82 -17.74
CA THR A 67 1.29 -7.66 -18.93
C THR A 67 -0.20 -7.81 -19.25
N PRO A 68 -0.58 -8.04 -20.53
CA PRO A 68 -1.97 -8.26 -20.91
C PRO A 68 -2.65 -9.39 -20.11
N GLU A 69 -1.91 -10.45 -19.79
CA GLU A 69 -2.40 -11.59 -19.02
C GLU A 69 -2.73 -11.21 -17.58
N LEU A 70 -1.88 -10.40 -16.94
CA LEU A 70 -2.13 -9.89 -15.59
C LEU A 70 -3.36 -8.99 -15.56
N LEU A 71 -3.46 -8.05 -16.51
CA LEU A 71 -4.60 -7.13 -16.60
C LEU A 71 -5.92 -7.88 -16.84
N ALA A 72 -5.90 -8.89 -17.73
CA ALA A 72 -7.06 -9.75 -17.97
C ALA A 72 -7.43 -10.57 -16.72
N ALA A 73 -6.45 -11.08 -15.98
CA ALA A 73 -6.69 -11.83 -14.74
C ALA A 73 -7.32 -10.93 -13.65
N ILE A 74 -6.82 -9.70 -13.48
CA ILE A 74 -7.39 -8.71 -12.55
C ILE A 74 -8.82 -8.36 -12.96
N SER A 75 -9.05 -7.99 -14.22
CA SER A 75 -10.39 -7.67 -14.74
C SER A 75 -11.37 -8.83 -14.53
N GLY A 76 -10.97 -10.05 -14.86
CA GLY A 76 -11.78 -11.25 -14.66
C GLY A 76 -12.09 -11.53 -13.18
N TRP A 77 -11.13 -11.28 -12.27
CA TRP A 77 -11.39 -11.40 -10.83
C TRP A 77 -12.41 -10.36 -10.35
N ILE A 78 -12.29 -9.10 -10.77
CA ILE A 78 -13.23 -8.03 -10.44
C ILE A 78 -14.63 -8.37 -10.94
N ALA A 79 -14.75 -8.87 -12.17
CA ALA A 79 -16.02 -9.32 -12.73
C ALA A 79 -16.66 -10.44 -11.92
N ARG A 80 -15.89 -11.48 -11.55
CA ARG A 80 -16.42 -12.59 -10.72
C ARG A 80 -16.78 -12.15 -9.31
N ARG A 81 -15.98 -11.28 -8.69
CA ARG A 81 -16.11 -10.90 -7.28
C ARG A 81 -17.19 -9.83 -7.05
N TYR A 82 -17.36 -8.92 -8.02
CA TYR A 82 -18.19 -7.72 -7.86
C TYR A 82 -19.22 -7.53 -8.99
N GLY A 83 -19.21 -8.36 -10.05
CA GLY A 83 -20.09 -8.18 -11.21
C GLY A 83 -19.72 -6.96 -12.07
N ALA A 84 -18.55 -6.36 -11.86
CA ALA A 84 -18.12 -5.15 -12.56
C ALA A 84 -17.16 -5.50 -13.71
N THR A 85 -17.40 -4.93 -14.89
CA THR A 85 -16.53 -5.08 -16.06
C THR A 85 -15.61 -3.87 -16.17
N LEU A 86 -14.29 -4.09 -16.13
CA LEU A 86 -13.28 -3.04 -16.28
C LEU A 86 -12.35 -3.37 -17.46
N GLY A 87 -12.13 -2.38 -18.32
CA GLY A 87 -11.10 -2.44 -19.36
C GLY A 87 -9.69 -2.33 -18.75
N PRO A 88 -8.66 -2.82 -19.48
CA PRO A 88 -7.27 -2.75 -19.04
C PRO A 88 -6.78 -1.31 -18.85
N ASP A 89 -7.35 -0.35 -19.57
CA ASP A 89 -7.09 1.11 -19.46
C ASP A 89 -7.48 1.71 -18.10
N ARG A 90 -8.20 0.94 -17.27
CA ARG A 90 -8.66 1.34 -15.93
C ARG A 90 -7.99 0.55 -14.80
N ILE A 91 -6.95 -0.21 -15.12
CA ILE A 91 -6.25 -1.09 -14.18
C ILE A 91 -4.76 -0.77 -14.22
N MET A 92 -4.16 -0.57 -13.05
CA MET A 92 -2.71 -0.41 -12.90
C MET A 92 -2.20 -1.39 -11.83
N PRO A 93 -1.25 -2.27 -12.15
CA PRO A 93 -0.61 -3.12 -11.15
C PRO A 93 0.32 -2.30 -10.26
N LEU A 94 0.49 -2.76 -9.02
CA LEU A 94 1.23 -2.05 -7.98
C LEU A 94 2.12 -3.03 -7.21
N ASN A 95 3.23 -2.54 -6.66
CA ASN A 95 4.08 -3.24 -5.71
C ASN A 95 3.48 -3.23 -4.30
N GLY A 96 2.19 -3.55 -4.23
CA GLY A 96 1.39 -3.53 -3.01
C GLY A 96 0.54 -2.27 -2.85
N THR A 97 -0.55 -2.41 -2.09
CA THR A 97 -1.58 -1.37 -1.98
C THR A 97 -1.10 -0.11 -1.26
N ARG A 98 -0.08 -0.19 -0.41
CA ARG A 98 0.48 0.98 0.29
C ARG A 98 1.05 2.01 -0.69
N GLU A 99 1.81 1.56 -1.68
CA GLU A 99 2.35 2.42 -2.75
C GLU A 99 1.20 3.10 -3.48
N GLY A 100 0.28 2.33 -4.09
CA GLY A 100 -0.78 2.93 -4.90
C GLY A 100 -1.72 3.85 -4.12
N LEU A 101 -1.99 3.59 -2.84
CA LEU A 101 -2.77 4.51 -2.01
C LEU A 101 -2.04 5.85 -1.76
N PHE A 102 -0.72 5.81 -1.58
CA PHE A 102 0.10 7.00 -1.42
C PHE A 102 0.17 7.78 -2.74
N ASP A 103 0.51 7.09 -3.82
CA ASP A 103 0.73 7.71 -5.14
C ASP A 103 -0.57 8.24 -5.76
N ALA A 104 -1.71 7.59 -5.52
CA ALA A 104 -3.00 8.12 -5.96
C ALA A 104 -3.29 9.49 -5.34
N CYS A 105 -2.96 9.70 -4.06
CA CYS A 105 -3.11 11.01 -3.44
C CYS A 105 -2.13 12.03 -4.04
N MET A 106 -0.87 11.63 -4.21
CA MET A 106 0.18 12.47 -4.81
C MET A 106 -0.16 12.91 -6.24
N ALA A 107 -0.74 12.02 -7.04
CA ALA A 107 -1.06 12.28 -8.44
C ALA A 107 -2.36 13.07 -8.64
N LEU A 108 -3.35 12.86 -7.76
CA LEU A 108 -4.71 13.38 -7.96
C LEU A 108 -5.03 14.60 -7.08
N CYS A 109 -4.30 14.82 -5.98
CA CYS A 109 -4.54 15.97 -5.11
C CYS A 109 -3.90 17.23 -5.73
N PRO A 110 -4.69 18.27 -6.07
CA PRO A 110 -4.12 19.50 -6.61
C PRO A 110 -3.42 20.30 -5.51
N GLU A 111 -2.35 21.01 -5.84
CA GLU A 111 -1.63 21.88 -4.89
C GLU A 111 -2.53 22.97 -4.28
N THR A 112 -3.52 23.43 -5.05
CA THR A 112 -4.55 24.36 -4.57
C THR A 112 -5.93 23.94 -5.06
N LYS A 113 -6.94 24.15 -4.21
CA LYS A 113 -8.35 23.92 -4.55
C LYS A 113 -9.16 25.16 -4.19
N GLY A 114 -9.66 25.86 -5.22
CA GLY A 114 -10.39 27.12 -5.04
C GLY A 114 -9.56 28.23 -4.36
N GLY A 115 -8.26 28.31 -4.68
CA GLY A 115 -7.33 29.28 -4.10
C GLY A 115 -6.93 28.99 -2.64
N LYS A 116 -7.25 27.81 -2.12
CA LYS A 116 -6.93 27.37 -0.75
C LYS A 116 -6.15 26.06 -0.76
N ARG A 117 -5.54 25.75 0.39
CA ARG A 117 -4.93 24.45 0.66
C ARG A 117 -5.98 23.33 0.45
N PRO A 118 -5.67 22.24 -0.27
CA PRO A 118 -6.59 21.12 -0.44
C PRO A 118 -6.90 20.46 0.91
N VAL A 119 -8.06 19.79 0.97
CA VAL A 119 -8.48 19.03 2.16
C VAL A 119 -8.76 17.59 1.74
N VAL A 120 -8.13 16.64 2.43
CA VAL A 120 -8.31 15.21 2.24
C VAL A 120 -9.14 14.67 3.42
N LEU A 121 -10.33 14.14 3.13
CA LEU A 121 -11.19 13.52 4.14
C LEU A 121 -10.71 12.09 4.43
N MET A 122 -10.66 11.70 5.70
CA MET A 122 -10.26 10.36 6.14
C MET A 122 -11.11 9.88 7.32
N PRO A 123 -11.33 8.56 7.48
CA PRO A 123 -12.00 8.02 8.66
C PRO A 123 -11.14 8.21 9.92
N ASN A 124 -11.74 8.07 11.11
CA ASN A 124 -11.01 7.99 12.36
C ASN A 124 -11.65 6.89 13.23
N PRO A 125 -10.96 5.76 13.50
CA PRO A 125 -9.54 5.48 13.20
C PRO A 125 -9.22 5.32 11.70
N PHE A 126 -7.96 5.54 11.32
CA PHE A 126 -7.46 5.44 9.93
C PHE A 126 -6.25 4.51 9.78
N TYR A 127 -6.01 4.09 8.53
CA TYR A 127 -4.76 3.44 8.13
C TYR A 127 -3.67 4.48 7.83
N GLN A 128 -2.46 4.28 8.36
CA GLN A 128 -1.43 5.33 8.42
C GLN A 128 -1.02 5.92 7.07
N VAL A 129 -1.10 5.15 5.98
CA VAL A 129 -0.73 5.66 4.65
C VAL A 129 -1.64 6.80 4.20
N TYR A 130 -2.91 6.83 4.64
CA TYR A 130 -3.84 7.90 4.29
C TYR A 130 -3.36 9.26 4.84
N ALA A 131 -2.93 9.28 6.11
CA ALA A 131 -2.39 10.49 6.73
C ALA A 131 -1.04 10.87 6.15
N ALA A 132 -0.14 9.91 5.90
CA ALA A 132 1.16 10.17 5.30
C ALA A 132 1.03 10.78 3.90
N ALA A 133 0.13 10.24 3.07
CA ALA A 133 -0.15 10.75 1.74
C ALA A 133 -0.77 12.15 1.78
N ALA A 134 -1.75 12.37 2.66
CA ALA A 134 -2.38 13.68 2.84
C ALA A 134 -1.37 14.76 3.29
N LEU A 135 -0.50 14.47 4.27
CA LEU A 135 0.53 15.41 4.72
C LEU A 135 1.57 15.71 3.63
N SER A 136 1.83 14.75 2.74
CA SER A 136 2.81 14.90 1.66
C SER A 136 2.33 15.77 0.48
N VAL A 137 1.02 16.00 0.36
CA VAL A 137 0.45 16.84 -0.72
C VAL A 137 0.09 18.24 -0.26
N GLY A 138 0.37 18.59 1.00
CA GLY A 138 0.00 19.86 1.59
C GLY A 138 -1.43 19.80 2.08
#